data_AF-A0A843E504-F1
#
_entry.id   AF-A0A843E504-F1
#
_cell.length_a   1.000
_cell.length_b   1.000
_cell.length_c   1.000
_cell.angle_alpha   90.00
_cell.angle_beta   90.00
_cell.angle_gamma   90.00
#
_symmetry.space_group_name_H-M   'P 1'
#
loop_
_entity.id
_entity.type
_entity.pdbx_description
1 polymer ?
#
loop_
_entity_poly.entity_id
_entity_poly.type
_entity_poly.pdbx_seq_one_letter_code
_entity_poly.pdbx_strand_id
1 'polypeptide(L)'
;MPTEPQKEWAAAKDDLVAALLNLGFPEEFGLKIAKGLGSPKAIRRMTSYVIRARPKSPEAIADEMIAIRIEIDAWKRKKEGEEASSKYNEILRYGLDEGPRCRSHADFRAYN
;
A
#
# COMPACT_ATOMS: atom_id res chain seq x y z
N MET A 1 19.92 6.97 19.51
CA MET A 1 20.35 6.38 18.22
C MET A 1 19.14 6.30 17.30
N PRO A 2 19.27 6.62 15.99
CA PRO A 2 18.16 6.47 15.05
C PRO A 2 17.77 4.99 14.87
N THR A 3 16.47 4.73 14.75
CA THR A 3 15.90 3.40 14.51
C THR A 3 16.19 2.91 13.10
N GLU A 4 16.13 1.60 12.87
CA GLU A 4 16.41 1.03 11.55
C GLU A 4 15.53 1.62 10.42
N PRO A 5 14.21 1.81 10.60
CA PRO A 5 13.38 2.47 9.59
C PRO A 5 13.77 3.92 9.31
N GLN A 6 14.24 4.64 10.34
CA GLN A 6 14.71 6.03 10.18
C GLN A 6 15.99 6.09 9.36
N LYS A 7 16.91 5.12 9.54
CA LYS A 7 18.13 5.02 8.72
C LYS A 7 17.80 4.67 7.27
N GLU A 8 16.91 3.71 7.05
CA GLU A 8 16.49 3.34 5.70
C GLU A 8 15.84 4.50 4.95
N TRP A 9 15.01 5.28 5.66
CA TRP A 9 14.40 6.47 5.09
C TRP A 9 15.45 7.54 4.76
N ALA A 10 16.39 7.79 5.67
CA ALA A 10 17.47 8.75 5.46
C ALA A 10 18.32 8.37 4.23
N ALA A 11 18.74 7.10 4.14
CA ALA A 11 19.51 6.59 3.01
C ALA A 11 18.74 6.74 1.68
N ALA A 12 17.47 6.31 1.64
CA ALA A 12 16.66 6.45 0.43
C ALA A 12 16.47 7.92 0.02
N LYS A 13 16.25 8.81 0.99
CA LYS A 13 16.11 10.25 0.77
C LYS A 13 17.41 10.84 0.21
N ASP A 14 18.56 10.48 0.76
CA ASP A 14 19.87 10.94 0.29
C ASP A 14 20.13 10.47 -1.15
N ASP A 15 19.82 9.21 -1.48
CA ASP A 15 19.95 8.66 -2.85
C ASP A 15 19.08 9.44 -3.86
N LEU A 16 17.84 9.75 -3.51
CA LEU A 16 16.93 10.51 -4.38
C LEU A 16 17.45 11.94 -4.61
N VAL A 17 17.88 12.61 -3.53
CA VAL A 17 18.42 13.96 -3.60
C VAL A 17 19.67 13.99 -4.47
N ALA A 18 20.59 13.04 -4.28
CA ALA A 18 21.79 12.92 -5.10
C ALA A 18 21.46 12.68 -6.58
N ALA A 19 20.48 11.82 -6.88
CA ALA A 19 20.02 11.59 -8.24
C ALA A 19 19.48 12.88 -8.88
N LEU A 20 18.65 13.65 -8.17
CA LEU A 20 18.08 14.90 -8.69
C LEU A 20 19.12 16.01 -8.85
N LEU A 21 20.08 16.12 -7.93
CA LEU A 21 21.21 17.05 -8.04
C LEU A 21 22.04 16.76 -9.31
N ASN A 22 22.29 15.48 -9.62
CA ASN A 22 23.00 15.08 -10.83
C ASN A 22 22.26 15.46 -12.13
N LEU A 23 20.95 15.69 -12.08
CA LEU A 23 20.15 16.17 -13.20
C LEU A 23 20.06 17.70 -13.25
N GLY A 24 20.61 18.41 -12.26
CA GLY A 24 20.60 19.87 -12.17
C GLY A 24 19.40 20.44 -11.39
N PHE A 25 18.63 19.61 -10.69
CA PHE A 25 17.54 20.10 -9.84
C PHE A 25 18.06 20.52 -8.45
N PRO A 26 17.44 21.53 -7.81
CA PRO A 26 17.82 21.95 -6.46
C PRO A 26 17.65 20.86 -5.41
N GLU A 27 18.52 20.84 -4.39
CA GLU A 27 18.44 19.91 -3.26
C GLU A 27 17.07 19.98 -2.55
N GLU A 28 16.57 21.21 -2.33
CA GLU A 28 15.28 21.46 -1.66
C GLU A 28 14.13 20.78 -2.40
N PHE A 29 14.20 20.68 -3.72
CA PHE A 29 13.20 19.99 -4.53
C PHE A 29 13.20 18.49 -4.21
N GLY A 30 14.38 17.85 -4.19
CA GLY A 30 14.48 16.44 -3.82
C GLY A 30 13.99 16.14 -2.40
N LEU A 31 14.25 17.05 -1.45
CA LEU A 31 13.74 16.94 -0.08
C LEU A 31 12.20 17.02 -0.03
N LYS A 32 11.58 17.89 -0.83
CA LYS A 32 10.12 17.99 -0.93
C LYS A 32 9.51 16.72 -1.53
N ILE A 33 10.10 16.16 -2.59
CA ILE A 33 9.62 14.91 -3.20
C ILE A 33 9.75 13.74 -2.22
N ALA A 34 10.88 13.60 -1.53
CA ALA A 34 11.08 12.54 -0.54
C ALA A 34 10.05 12.59 0.59
N LYS A 35 9.76 13.80 1.11
CA LYS A 35 8.70 14.01 2.11
C LYS A 35 7.31 13.67 1.54
N GLY A 36 7.05 14.03 0.27
CA GLY A 36 5.79 13.76 -0.41
C GLY A 36 5.50 12.27 -0.63
N LEU A 37 6.54 11.43 -0.75
CA LEU A 37 6.42 9.97 -0.94
C LEU A 37 6.23 9.21 0.38
N GLY A 38 6.76 9.72 1.49
CA GLY A 38 6.46 9.25 2.86
C GLY A 38 6.94 7.84 3.23
N SER A 39 7.50 7.05 2.31
CA SER A 39 8.03 5.72 2.60
C SER A 39 9.35 5.44 1.86
N PRO A 40 10.31 4.70 2.45
CA PRO A 40 11.58 4.37 1.80
C PRO A 40 11.37 3.63 0.46
N LYS A 41 10.39 2.72 0.41
CA LYS A 41 10.04 1.97 -0.81
C LYS A 41 9.57 2.88 -1.94
N ALA A 42 8.71 3.85 -1.64
CA ALA A 42 8.23 4.81 -2.63
C ALA A 42 9.37 5.73 -3.11
N ILE A 43 10.23 6.18 -2.19
CA ILE A 43 11.42 6.98 -2.51
C ILE A 43 12.34 6.21 -3.47
N ARG A 44 12.66 4.95 -3.20
CA ARG A 44 13.49 4.12 -4.10
C ARG A 44 12.88 3.90 -5.48
N ARG A 45 11.55 3.79 -5.58
CA ARG A 45 10.84 3.74 -6.88
C ARG A 45 11.03 5.04 -7.65
N MET A 46 10.86 6.19 -6.98
CA MET A 46 11.11 7.50 -7.58
C MET A 46 12.57 7.64 -8.03
N THR A 47 13.55 7.25 -7.20
CA THR A 47 14.97 7.28 -7.57
C THR A 47 15.23 6.44 -8.82
N SER A 48 14.63 5.25 -8.91
CA SER A 48 14.75 4.37 -10.08
C SER A 48 14.17 5.02 -11.35
N TYR A 49 13.05 5.73 -11.23
CA TYR A 49 12.48 6.51 -12.33
C TYR A 49 13.43 7.63 -12.76
N VAL A 50 13.92 8.45 -11.83
CA VAL A 50 14.83 9.57 -12.13
C VAL A 50 16.08 9.09 -12.88
N ILE A 51 16.69 7.99 -12.43
CA ILE A 51 17.90 7.42 -13.06
C ILE A 51 17.61 6.93 -14.49
N ARG A 52 16.46 6.27 -14.70
CA ARG A 52 16.10 5.66 -15.99
C ARG A 52 15.57 6.67 -17.01
N ALA A 53 14.58 7.46 -16.60
CA ALA A 53 13.85 8.37 -17.48
C ALA A 53 14.58 9.69 -17.70
N ARG A 54 15.45 10.08 -16.76
CA ARG A 54 16.17 11.36 -16.76
C ARG A 54 15.26 12.55 -17.09
N PRO A 55 14.20 12.78 -16.28
CA PRO A 55 13.22 13.83 -16.56
C PRO A 55 13.88 15.20 -16.61
N LYS A 56 13.49 16.02 -17.58
CA LYS A 56 14.05 17.37 -17.78
C LYS A 56 13.24 18.47 -17.10
N SER A 57 12.04 18.14 -16.63
CA SER A 57 11.11 19.11 -16.08
C SER A 57 10.66 18.72 -14.66
N PRO A 58 10.50 19.70 -13.74
CA PRO A 58 9.95 19.45 -12.42
C PRO A 58 8.55 18.83 -12.44
N GLU A 59 7.75 19.16 -13.46
CA GLU A 59 6.39 18.65 -13.66
C GLU A 59 6.41 17.13 -13.87
N ALA A 60 7.30 16.62 -14.73
CA ALA A 60 7.41 15.19 -14.97
C ALA A 60 7.83 14.38 -13.73
N ILE A 61 8.52 15.03 -12.79
CA ILE A 61 8.91 14.43 -11.50
C ILE A 61 7.72 14.46 -10.54
N ALA A 62 6.98 15.57 -10.50
CA ALA A 62 5.78 15.71 -9.70
C ALA A 62 4.67 14.75 -10.14
N ASP A 63 4.46 14.59 -11.45
CA ASP A 63 3.49 13.68 -12.04
C ASP A 63 3.79 12.23 -11.66
N GLU A 64 5.05 11.81 -11.79
CA GLU A 64 5.47 10.46 -11.36
C GLU A 64 5.28 10.28 -9.85
N MET A 65 5.55 11.29 -9.04
CA MET A 65 5.34 11.23 -7.59
C MET A 65 3.86 10.99 -7.27
N ILE A 66 2.97 11.71 -7.96
CA ILE A 66 1.51 11.54 -7.83
C ILE A 66 1.10 10.15 -8.29
N ALA A 67 1.62 9.66 -9.43
CA ALA A 67 1.33 8.33 -9.95
C ALA A 67 1.71 7.23 -8.95
N ILE A 68 2.93 7.28 -8.39
CA ILE A 68 3.39 6.33 -7.36
C ILE A 68 2.46 6.34 -6.14
N ARG A 69 2.03 7.53 -5.69
CA ARG A 69 1.11 7.65 -4.55
C ARG A 69 -0.25 7.03 -4.83
N ILE A 70 -0.82 7.31 -6.01
CA ILE A 70 -2.10 6.75 -6.44
C ILE A 70 -2.02 5.23 -6.48
N GLU A 71 -0.95 4.65 -7.02
CA GLU A 71 -0.77 3.20 -7.06
C GLU A 71 -0.69 2.58 -5.65
N ILE A 72 0.05 3.21 -4.74
CA ILE A 72 0.16 2.76 -3.34
C ILE A 72 -1.21 2.80 -2.66
N ASP A 73 -1.95 3.89 -2.85
CA ASP A 73 -3.28 4.05 -2.25
C ASP A 73 -4.29 3.06 -2.85
N ALA A 74 -4.24 2.81 -4.16
CA ALA A 74 -5.06 1.78 -4.81
C ALA A 74 -4.75 0.38 -4.26
N TRP A 75 -3.47 0.06 -4.05
CA TRP A 75 -3.08 -1.22 -3.46
C TRP A 75 -3.56 -1.37 -2.01
N LYS A 76 -3.45 -0.32 -1.19
CA LYS A 76 -3.98 -0.31 0.18
C LYS A 76 -5.49 -0.52 0.22
N ARG A 77 -6.24 0.23 -0.60
CA ARG A 77 -7.71 0.08 -0.70
C ARG A 77 -8.13 -1.31 -1.15
N LYS A 78 -7.39 -1.91 -2.09
CA LYS A 78 -7.65 -3.28 -2.54
C LYS A 78 -7.45 -4.27 -1.39
N LYS A 79 -6.35 -4.15 -0.64
CA LYS A 79 -6.08 -4.98 0.54
C LYS A 79 -7.12 -4.81 1.64
N GLU A 80 -7.52 -3.57 1.95
CA GLU A 80 -8.58 -3.30 2.92
C GLU A 80 -9.93 -3.89 2.47
N GLY A 81 -10.24 -3.81 1.18
CA GLY A 81 -11.43 -4.44 0.59
C GLY A 81 -11.37 -5.98 0.64
N GLU A 82 -10.19 -6.57 0.39
CA GLU A 82 -9.95 -8.02 0.53
C GLU A 82 -10.06 -8.46 1.99
N GLU A 83 -9.54 -7.69 2.95
CA GLU A 83 -9.63 -7.99 4.39
C GLU A 83 -11.06 -7.81 4.92
N ALA A 84 -11.79 -6.80 4.47
CA ALA A 84 -13.21 -6.63 4.77
C ALA A 84 -14.05 -7.75 4.14
N SER A 85 -13.73 -8.16 2.91
CA SER A 85 -14.37 -9.30 2.25
C SER A 85 -13.95 -10.64 2.84
N SER A 86 -12.77 -10.76 3.45
CA SER A 86 -12.31 -11.97 4.14
C SER A 86 -13.04 -12.15 5.47
N LYS A 87 -13.24 -11.07 6.25
CA LYS A 87 -14.11 -11.12 7.44
C LYS A 87 -15.56 -11.43 7.08
N TYR A 88 -16.05 -10.93 5.94
CA TYR A 88 -17.39 -11.24 5.45
C TYR A 88 -17.51 -12.68 4.89
N ASN A 89 -16.51 -13.17 4.16
CA ASN A 89 -16.46 -14.54 3.63
C ASN A 89 -16.22 -15.59 4.71
N GLU A 90 -15.62 -15.24 5.85
CA GLU A 90 -15.50 -16.16 6.99
C GLU A 90 -16.87 -16.42 7.64
N ILE A 91 -17.72 -15.39 7.76
CA ILE A 91 -19.11 -15.54 8.25
C ILE A 91 -19.99 -16.27 7.23
N LEU A 92 -19.84 -16.00 5.92
CA LEU A 92 -20.62 -16.72 4.89
C LEU A 92 -20.19 -18.19 4.74
N ARG A 93 -18.92 -18.52 5.01
CA ARG A 93 -18.36 -19.87 4.84
C ARG A 93 -18.50 -20.76 6.08
N TYR A 94 -18.76 -20.17 7.26
CA TYR A 94 -19.00 -20.90 8.52
C TYR A 94 -20.36 -20.62 9.18
N GLY A 95 -21.24 -19.80 8.57
CA GLY A 95 -22.43 -19.23 9.25
C GLY A 95 -23.79 -19.54 8.64
N LEU A 96 -24.02 -20.70 8.01
CA LEU A 96 -25.36 -21.16 7.61
C LEU A 96 -25.57 -22.68 7.79
N ASP A 97 -25.10 -23.29 8.89
CA ASP A 97 -25.46 -24.69 9.21
C ASP A 97 -26.17 -24.90 10.56
N GLU A 98 -26.60 -23.83 11.24
CA GLU A 98 -27.41 -23.95 12.46
C GLU A 98 -28.62 -23.00 12.46
N GLY A 99 -29.45 -23.11 11.42
CA GLY A 99 -30.86 -22.77 11.56
C GLY A 99 -31.59 -23.96 12.17
N PRO A 100 -32.52 -23.79 13.15
CA PRO A 100 -33.23 -24.91 13.73
C PRO A 100 -33.98 -25.65 12.62
N ARG A 101 -33.58 -26.88 12.33
CA ARG A 101 -34.32 -27.78 11.43
C ARG A 101 -35.73 -27.91 12.00
N CYS A 102 -36.72 -27.32 11.33
CA CYS A 102 -38.12 -27.63 11.57
C CYS A 102 -38.27 -29.14 11.42
N ARG A 103 -38.43 -29.85 12.55
CA ARG A 103 -38.73 -31.28 12.57
C ARG A 103 -40.06 -31.48 11.84
N SER A 104 -40.00 -32.04 10.64
CA SER A 104 -41.16 -32.62 9.99
C SER A 104 -41.77 -33.68 10.90
N HIS A 105 -43.09 -33.76 10.85
CA HIS A 105 -44.04 -34.50 11.68
C HIS A 105 -43.94 -36.04 11.63
N ALA A 106 -42.74 -36.63 11.64
CA ALA A 106 -42.56 -38.07 11.71
C ALA A 106 -41.39 -38.34 12.66
N ASP A 107 -41.71 -38.60 13.92
CA ASP A 107 -40.95 -39.45 14.85
C ASP A 107 -41.55 -39.28 16.26
N PHE A 108 -42.81 -39.70 16.40
CA PHE A 108 -43.44 -39.94 17.70
C PHE A 108 -43.59 -41.45 17.88
N ARG A 109 -42.52 -42.17 18.21
CA ARG A 109 -42.59 -43.46 18.91
C ARG A 109 -41.29 -43.76 19.65
N ALA A 110 -41.50 -44.31 20.84
CA ALA A 110 -40.57 -45.07 21.66
C ALA A 110 -39.48 -44.28 22.39
N TYR A 111 -39.76 -43.94 23.64
CA TYR A 111 -39.06 -44.61 24.74
C TYR A 111 -39.99 -44.64 25.96
N ASN A 112 -40.35 -45.86 26.37
CA ASN A 112 -40.75 -46.19 27.74
C ASN A 112 -39.51 -46.14 28.63
#